data_AF-A0A7R8VYR7-F1
#
_entry.id   AF-A0A7R8VYR7-F1
#
_cell.length_a   1.000
_cell.length_b   1.000
_cell.length_c   1.000
_cell.angle_alpha   90.00
_cell.angle_beta   90.00
_cell.angle_gamma   90.00
#
_symmetry.space_group_name_H-M   'P 1'
#
loop_
_entity.id
_entity.type
_entity.pdbx_description
1 polymer ?
#
loop_
_entity_poly.entity_id
_entity_poly.type
_entity_poly.pdbx_seq_one_letter_code
_entity_poly.pdbx_strand_id
1 'polypeptide(L)'
;MCPEKERYHRVARQQVAVFERLPSTDNEVRMDHGRAVKLYARSSADQEEPLLHELRPTPVLVKTMNYLLKNIVDQQLEEDDIREWYHYLWDRTRSIRKVL
;
A
#
# COMPACT_ATOMS: atom_id res chain seq x y z
N MET A 1 -0.23 8.06 2.03
CA MET A 1 -0.21 7.42 0.68
C MET A 1 -1.32 6.39 0.53
N CYS A 2 -1.83 5.83 1.65
CA CYS A 2 -3.08 5.10 1.78
C CYS A 2 -4.14 5.95 2.55
N PRO A 3 -5.43 5.94 2.19
CA PRO A 3 -6.51 6.56 2.96
C PRO A 3 -6.70 5.95 4.36
N GLU A 4 -7.22 6.73 5.30
CA GLU A 4 -7.33 6.31 6.71
C GLU A 4 -8.25 5.11 6.94
N LYS A 5 -9.46 5.14 6.37
CA LYS A 5 -10.42 4.03 6.44
C LYS A 5 -9.79 2.70 6.01
N GLU A 6 -9.05 2.72 4.90
CA GLU A 6 -8.38 1.53 4.39
C GLU A 6 -7.28 1.03 5.34
N ARG A 7 -6.48 1.92 5.93
CA ARG A 7 -5.46 1.51 6.92
C ARG A 7 -6.07 0.73 8.08
N TYR A 8 -7.15 1.26 8.68
CA TYR A 8 -7.81 0.56 9.80
C TYR A 8 -8.45 -0.75 9.38
N HIS A 9 -9.12 -0.80 8.22
CA HIS A 9 -9.67 -2.06 7.71
C HIS A 9 -8.59 -3.12 7.51
N ARG A 10 -7.43 -2.73 6.97
CA ARG A 10 -6.30 -3.64 6.74
C ARG A 10 -5.67 -4.11 8.05
N VAL A 11 -5.53 -3.23 9.04
CA VAL A 11 -5.05 -3.62 10.38
C VAL A 11 -6.02 -4.60 11.03
N ALA A 12 -7.32 -4.31 11.03
CA ALA A 12 -8.34 -5.18 11.62
C ALA A 12 -8.39 -6.57 10.98
N ARG A 13 -8.07 -6.67 9.69
CA ARG A 13 -8.01 -7.94 8.94
C ARG A 13 -6.61 -8.59 8.90
N GLN A 14 -5.63 -8.02 9.60
CA GLN A 14 -4.22 -8.46 9.56
C GLN A 14 -3.62 -8.48 8.13
N GLN A 15 -4.12 -7.62 7.24
CA GLN A 15 -3.69 -7.47 5.85
C GLN A 15 -2.63 -6.37 5.69
N VAL A 16 -1.58 -6.42 6.52
CA VAL A 16 -0.45 -5.48 6.49
C VAL A 16 0.73 -6.15 5.78
N ALA A 17 1.13 -5.63 4.62
CA ALA A 17 2.27 -6.16 3.89
C ALA A 17 3.57 -5.90 4.67
N VAL A 18 4.58 -6.76 4.52
CA VAL A 18 5.85 -6.67 5.25
C VAL A 18 6.48 -5.28 5.14
N PHE A 19 6.43 -4.69 3.93
CA PHE A 19 6.97 -3.35 3.63
C PHE A 19 6.24 -2.18 4.32
N GLU A 20 5.08 -2.42 4.92
CA GLU A 20 4.24 -1.41 5.58
C GLU A 20 4.19 -1.62 7.10
N ARG A 21 4.93 -2.58 7.66
CA ARG A 21 4.96 -2.86 9.09
C ARG A 21 5.95 -1.97 9.82
N LEU A 22 5.65 -1.66 11.07
CA LEU A 22 6.64 -1.14 12.00
C LEU A 22 7.62 -2.26 12.38
N PRO A 23 8.92 -1.95 12.56
CA PRO A 23 9.84 -2.88 13.19
C PRO A 23 9.41 -3.06 14.65
N SER A 24 8.73 -4.18 14.94
CA SER A 24 8.25 -4.52 16.27
C SER A 24 9.08 -5.67 16.83
N THR A 25 9.44 -5.58 18.11
CA THR A 25 10.07 -6.67 18.88
C THR A 25 9.06 -7.74 19.31
N ASP A 26 7.79 -7.36 19.39
CA ASP A 26 6.70 -8.26 19.76
C ASP A 26 6.03 -8.85 18.51
N ASN A 27 5.47 -10.06 18.62
CA ASN A 27 4.73 -10.77 17.57
C ASN A 27 3.45 -10.05 17.09
N GLU A 28 3.24 -8.79 17.46
CA GLU A 28 2.10 -7.97 17.05
C GLU A 28 2.39 -7.26 15.72
N VAL A 29 1.54 -7.51 14.72
CA VAL A 29 1.63 -6.84 13.41
C VAL A 29 1.06 -5.44 13.50
N ARG A 30 1.95 -4.42 13.53
CA ARG A 30 1.56 -3.00 13.56
C ARG A 30 1.89 -2.32 12.23
N MET A 31 0.94 -1.55 11.69
CA MET A 31 1.11 -0.81 10.44
C MET A 31 1.83 0.53 10.67
N ASP A 32 2.85 0.82 9.88
CA ASP A 32 3.41 2.17 9.75
C ASP A 32 2.55 2.99 8.77
N HIS A 33 1.76 3.92 9.31
CA HIS A 33 0.89 4.79 8.52
C HIS A 33 1.65 5.64 7.49
N GLY A 34 2.92 5.95 7.75
CA GLY A 34 3.80 6.70 6.86
C GLY A 34 4.27 5.88 5.66
N ARG A 35 4.30 4.55 5.79
CA ARG A 35 4.70 3.60 4.73
C ARG A 35 3.51 2.98 3.99
N ALA A 36 2.31 3.00 4.59
CA ALA A 36 1.12 2.43 4.00
C ALA A 36 0.75 3.05 2.64
N VAL A 37 0.64 2.20 1.61
CA VAL A 37 0.23 2.54 0.25
C VAL A 37 -1.09 1.86 -0.07
N LYS A 38 -2.00 2.59 -0.73
CA LYS A 38 -3.33 2.08 -1.11
C LYS A 38 -3.23 0.77 -1.88
N LEU A 39 -4.01 -0.25 -1.49
CA LEU A 39 -4.17 -1.49 -2.25
C LEU A 39 -4.83 -1.23 -3.60
N TYR A 40 -4.59 -2.10 -4.57
CA TYR A 40 -5.37 -2.10 -5.80
C TYR A 40 -6.75 -2.73 -5.54
N ALA A 41 -7.80 -1.91 -5.62
CA ALA A 41 -9.18 -2.41 -5.62
C ALA A 41 -9.59 -2.81 -7.04
N ARG A 42 -10.04 -4.06 -7.23
CA ARG A 42 -10.62 -4.49 -8.51
C ARG A 42 -11.97 -3.80 -8.72
N SER A 43 -12.29 -3.44 -9.96
CA SER A 43 -13.61 -2.91 -10.27
C SER A 43 -14.65 -4.02 -10.11
N SER A 44 -15.74 -3.72 -9.40
CA SER A 44 -16.90 -4.59 -9.24
C SER A 44 -18.15 -3.79 -9.58
N ALA A 45 -19.24 -4.47 -9.96
CA ALA A 45 -20.49 -3.80 -10.32
C ALA A 45 -21.07 -2.99 -9.15
N ASP A 46 -20.92 -3.48 -7.92
CA ASP A 46 -21.40 -2.85 -6.69
C ASP A 46 -20.34 -1.95 -6.02
N GLN A 47 -19.30 -1.53 -6.75
CA GLN A 47 -18.27 -0.67 -6.16
C GLN A 47 -18.84 0.74 -5.91
N GLU A 48 -19.08 1.07 -4.65
CA GLU A 48 -19.46 2.42 -4.24
C GLU A 48 -18.43 3.46 -4.72
N GLU A 49 -18.92 4.63 -5.09
CA GLU A 49 -18.07 5.76 -5.44
C GLU A 49 -17.25 6.17 -4.21
N PRO A 50 -15.91 6.25 -4.32
CA PRO A 50 -15.08 6.63 -3.19
C PRO A 50 -15.38 8.07 -2.76
N LEU A 51 -15.37 8.30 -1.46
CA LEU A 51 -15.53 9.65 -0.93
C LEU A 51 -14.32 10.52 -1.31
N LEU A 52 -14.52 11.84 -1.40
CA LEU A 52 -13.47 12.80 -1.78
C LEU A 52 -12.18 12.66 -0.95
N HIS A 53 -12.30 12.37 0.35
CA HIS A 53 -11.14 12.20 1.25
C HIS A 53 -10.45 10.84 1.10
N GLU A 54 -11.04 9.89 0.37
CA GLU A 54 -10.45 8.59 0.03
C GLU A 54 -9.70 8.62 -1.32
N LEU A 55 -9.90 9.71 -2.09
CA LEU A 55 -9.16 9.99 -3.30
C LEU A 55 -7.77 10.53 -2.95
N ARG A 56 -6.78 10.11 -3.75
CA ARG A 56 -5.40 10.58 -3.62
C ARG A 56 -5.15 11.62 -4.70
N PRO A 57 -4.93 12.90 -4.35
CA PRO A 57 -4.68 13.93 -5.35
C PRO A 57 -3.33 13.71 -6.03
N THR A 58 -3.14 14.31 -7.21
CA THR A 58 -1.93 14.15 -8.04
C THR A 58 -0.62 14.31 -7.28
N PRO A 59 -0.42 15.34 -6.42
CA PRO A 59 0.82 15.47 -5.66
C PRO A 59 1.10 14.27 -4.73
N VAL A 60 0.05 13.66 -4.17
CA VAL A 60 0.16 12.46 -3.33
C VAL A 60 0.48 11.24 -4.17
N LEU A 61 -0.06 11.11 -5.38
CA LEU A 61 0.28 10.03 -6.30
C LEU A 61 1.77 10.10 -6.72
N VAL A 62 2.27 11.28 -7.06
CA VAL A 62 3.69 11.50 -7.36
C VAL A 62 4.58 11.17 -6.17
N LYS A 63 4.22 11.64 -4.96
CA LYS A 63 4.91 11.28 -3.71
C LYS A 63 4.92 9.76 -3.50
N THR A 64 3.80 9.09 -3.78
CA THR A 64 3.68 7.64 -3.62
C THR A 64 4.58 6.89 -4.59
N MET A 65 4.60 7.27 -5.86
CA MET A 65 5.50 6.66 -6.84
C MET A 65 6.97 6.87 -6.47
N ASN A 66 7.34 8.10 -6.09
CA ASN A 66 8.69 8.40 -5.62
C ASN A 66 9.08 7.57 -4.38
N TYR A 67 8.14 7.34 -3.47
CA TYR A 67 8.37 6.49 -2.32
C TYR A 67 8.66 5.04 -2.74
N LEU A 68 7.85 4.46 -3.63
CA LEU A 68 8.04 3.08 -4.11
C LEU A 68 9.40 2.91 -4.80
N LEU A 69 9.75 3.82 -5.70
CA LEU A 69 11.01 3.76 -6.44
C LEU A 69 12.23 3.90 -5.53
N LYS A 70 12.20 4.85 -4.58
CA LYS A 70 13.37 5.15 -3.73
C LYS A 70 13.54 4.20 -2.56
N ASN A 71 12.44 3.68 -2.00
CA ASN A 71 12.48 2.97 -0.72
C ASN A 71 12.17 1.48 -0.85
N ILE A 72 11.56 1.03 -1.95
CA ILE A 72 11.13 -0.36 -2.12
C ILE A 72 11.87 -1.02 -3.28
N VAL A 73 11.97 -0.37 -4.45
CA VAL A 73 12.60 -0.98 -5.64
C VAL A 73 14.07 -1.30 -5.42
N ASP A 74 14.80 -0.41 -4.74
CA ASP A 74 16.25 -0.53 -4.53
C ASP A 74 16.62 -1.28 -3.23
N GLN A 75 15.67 -2.02 -2.63
CA GLN A 75 15.97 -2.85 -1.46
C GLN A 75 16.78 -4.07 -1.90
N GLN A 76 17.81 -4.41 -1.12
CA GLN A 76 18.46 -5.71 -1.24
C GLN A 76 17.52 -6.77 -0.66
N LEU A 77 17.14 -7.73 -1.50
CA LEU A 77 16.21 -8.81 -1.16
C LEU A 77 16.95 -10.14 -1.21
N GLU A 78 16.57 -11.06 -0.32
CA GLU A 78 16.92 -12.47 -0.46
C GLU A 78 16.08 -13.10 -1.58
N GLU A 79 16.53 -14.23 -2.15
CA GLU A 79 15.83 -14.87 -3.29
C GLU A 79 14.36 -15.22 -2.98
N ASP A 80 14.09 -15.62 -1.74
CA ASP A 80 12.75 -16.00 -1.27
C ASP A 80 11.78 -14.79 -1.21
N ASP A 81 12.29 -13.58 -1.06
CA ASP A 81 11.50 -12.35 -0.90
C ASP A 81 11.11 -11.68 -2.23
N ILE A 82 11.77 -12.05 -3.34
CA ILE A 82 11.57 -11.43 -4.67
C ILE A 82 10.10 -11.52 -5.10
N ARG A 83 9.45 -12.65 -4.81
CA ARG A 83 8.05 -12.86 -5.17
C ARG A 83 7.14 -11.89 -4.42
N GLU A 84 7.28 -11.76 -3.11
CA GLU A 84 6.46 -10.85 -2.30
C GLU A 84 6.71 -9.39 -2.67
N TRP A 85 7.97 -9.02 -2.88
CA TRP A 85 8.36 -7.70 -3.38
C TRP A 85 7.71 -7.36 -4.72
N TYR A 86 7.77 -8.28 -5.69
CA TYR A 86 7.17 -8.08 -7.01
C TYR A 86 5.65 -7.90 -6.90
N HIS A 87 4.97 -8.78 -6.15
CA HIS A 87 3.53 -8.68 -5.93
C HIS A 87 3.14 -7.36 -5.27
N TYR A 88 3.91 -6.92 -4.27
CA TYR A 88 3.69 -5.65 -3.59
C TYR A 88 3.80 -4.47 -4.56
N LEU A 89 4.91 -4.34 -5.30
CA LEU A 89 5.11 -3.26 -6.25
C LEU A 89 4.08 -3.27 -7.38
N TRP A 90 3.80 -4.45 -7.93
CA TRP A 90 2.80 -4.62 -8.98
C TRP A 90 1.41 -4.14 -8.51
N ASP A 91 1.00 -4.52 -7.30
CA ASP A 91 -0.27 -4.10 -6.72
C ASP A 91 -0.32 -2.58 -6.50
N ARG A 92 0.67 -2.02 -5.79
CA ARG A 92 0.68 -0.60 -5.44
C ARG A 92 0.81 0.31 -6.66
N THR A 93 1.59 -0.07 -7.67
CA THR A 93 1.69 0.68 -8.94
C THR A 93 0.42 0.61 -9.79
N ARG A 94 -0.34 -0.50 -9.75
CA ARG A 94 -1.69 -0.56 -10.33
C ARG A 94 -2.67 0.33 -9.59
N SER A 95 -2.61 0.35 -8.26
CA SER A 95 -3.44 1.24 -7.44
C SER A 95 -3.22 2.71 -7.80
N ILE A 96 -1.98 3.15 -8.04
CA ILE A 96 -1.68 4.54 -8.45
C ILE A 96 -2.36 4.90 -9.77
N ARG A 97 -2.39 3.98 -10.74
CA ARG A 97 -2.99 4.18 -12.06
C ARG A 97 -4.51 4.12 -12.04
N LYS A 98 -5.10 3.35 -11.12
CA LYS A 98 -6.54 3.34 -10.89
C LYS A 98 -6.92 4.60 -10.11
N VAL A 99 -7.12 5.68 -10.85
CA VAL A 99 -7.89 6.83 -10.41
C VAL A 99 -9.29 6.58 -10.98
N LEU A 100 -10.32 6.63 -10.11
CA LEU A 100 -11.66 6.05 -10.25
C LEU A 100 -11.79 4.67 -9.58
#